data_AF-R1GIB5-F1
#
_entry.id   AF-R1GIB5-F1
#
_cell.length_a   1.000
_cell.length_b   1.000
_cell.length_c   1.000
_cell.angle_alpha   90.00
_cell.angle_beta   90.00
_cell.angle_gamma   90.00
#
_symmetry.space_group_name_H-M   'P 1'
#
loop_
_entity.id
_entity.type
_entity.pdbx_description
1 polymer ?
#
loop_
_entity_poly.entity_id
_entity_poly.type
_entity_poly.pdbx_seq_one_letter_code
_entity_poly.pdbx_strand_id
1 'polypeptide(L)'
;MKFSAPTLAILTLAASAPTALADDWRCKGVNGDGGLRRYSWQFKGYCEDRSGQCFLDKLRGKGLREHNWQCWKTDDDGWWQADASYTAGLAWQINNAIEEVTGSWRGCWPNQ
;
A
#
# COMPACT_ATOMS: atom_id res chain seq x y z
N MET A 1 -30.48 29.81 46.37
CA MET A 1 -29.95 28.49 45.96
C MET A 1 -29.21 28.66 44.65
N LYS A 2 -27.88 28.50 44.65
CA LYS A 2 -27.02 28.30 43.47
C LYS A 2 -25.56 28.24 43.95
N PHE A 3 -25.01 27.03 44.04
CA PHE A 3 -23.58 26.79 43.93
C PHE A 3 -23.43 25.44 43.24
N SER A 4 -23.00 25.48 41.99
CA SER A 4 -22.71 24.30 41.17
C SER A 4 -21.25 23.91 41.37
N ALA A 5 -21.03 22.62 41.63
CA ALA A 5 -19.73 21.95 41.59
C ALA A 5 -19.83 20.80 40.57
N PRO A 6 -18.75 20.14 40.10
CA PRO A 6 -17.33 20.42 40.30
C PRO A 6 -16.50 20.43 38.99
N THR A 7 -15.25 20.80 39.18
CA THR A 7 -14.07 20.77 38.31
C THR A 7 -13.90 19.47 37.51
N LEU A 8 -13.49 19.64 36.24
CA LEU A 8 -13.00 18.62 35.32
C LEU A 8 -11.85 17.80 35.88
N ALA A 9 -11.79 16.55 35.42
CA ALA A 9 -10.62 15.89 34.78
C ALA A 9 -10.47 14.47 35.32
N ILE A 10 -10.63 13.47 34.46
CA ILE A 10 -9.58 12.47 34.15
C ILE A 10 -9.87 11.96 32.72
N LEU A 11 -9.08 12.38 31.73
CA LEU A 11 -8.91 11.65 30.48
C LEU A 11 -7.99 10.47 30.76
N THR A 12 -8.49 9.25 30.68
CA THR A 12 -7.65 8.07 30.42
C THR A 12 -7.70 7.77 28.94
N LEU A 13 -6.83 8.43 28.17
CA LEU A 13 -6.44 7.92 26.86
C LEU A 13 -5.68 6.62 27.11
N ALA A 14 -6.33 5.48 26.92
CA ALA A 14 -5.61 4.25 26.64
C ALA A 14 -5.00 4.43 25.25
N ALA A 15 -3.78 4.95 25.19
CA ALA A 15 -2.95 4.85 24.01
C ALA A 15 -2.64 3.36 23.84
N SER A 16 -3.46 2.65 23.06
CA SER A 16 -3.03 1.39 22.46
C SER A 16 -1.86 1.75 21.55
N ALA A 17 -0.64 1.53 22.06
CA ALA A 17 0.57 1.64 21.28
C ALA A 17 0.35 0.83 20.00
N PRO A 18 0.57 1.41 18.81
CA PRO A 18 0.57 0.61 17.60
C PRO A 18 1.63 -0.47 17.82
N THR A 19 1.23 -1.73 17.69
CA THR A 19 2.19 -2.77 17.36
C THR A 19 2.77 -2.30 16.04
N ALA A 20 3.95 -1.68 16.10
CA ALA A 20 4.67 -1.23 14.91
C ALA A 20 5.08 -2.50 14.18
N LEU A 21 4.15 -3.04 13.40
CA LEU A 21 4.46 -4.05 12.42
C LEU A 21 5.47 -3.39 11.51
N ALA A 22 6.69 -3.92 11.47
CA ALA A 22 7.73 -3.40 10.61
C ALA A 22 7.18 -3.30 9.18
N ASP A 23 7.43 -2.18 8.52
CA ASP A 23 6.99 -1.99 7.16
C ASP A 23 7.68 -3.03 6.27
N ASP A 24 6.91 -3.75 5.46
CA ASP A 24 7.43 -4.77 4.55
C ASP A 24 6.62 -4.79 3.26
N TRP A 25 7.24 -5.24 2.18
CA TRP A 25 6.57 -5.43 0.90
C TRP A 25 7.19 -6.60 0.15
N ARG A 26 6.43 -7.27 -0.70
CA ARG A 26 6.93 -8.45 -1.41
C ARG A 26 6.35 -8.58 -2.81
N CYS A 27 7.18 -9.04 -3.73
CA CYS A 27 6.73 -9.47 -5.04
C CYS A 27 5.77 -10.65 -4.89
N LYS A 28 4.68 -10.66 -5.66
CA LYS A 28 3.85 -11.85 -5.83
C LYS A 28 4.06 -12.44 -7.21
N GLY A 29 3.24 -12.04 -8.18
CA GLY A 29 3.25 -12.65 -9.50
C GLY A 29 3.02 -11.62 -10.60
N VAL A 30 3.23 -12.07 -11.83
CA VAL A 30 2.75 -11.39 -13.03
C VAL A 30 1.90 -12.37 -13.83
N ASN A 31 0.66 -11.99 -14.08
CA ASN A 31 -0.31 -12.80 -14.81
C ASN A 31 -0.74 -12.07 -16.10
N GLY A 32 -1.24 -12.82 -17.09
CA GLY A 32 -1.85 -12.20 -18.26
C GLY A 32 -3.20 -11.58 -17.92
N ASP A 33 -3.48 -10.40 -18.48
CA ASP A 33 -4.76 -9.69 -18.34
C ASP A 33 -5.22 -9.21 -19.73
N GLY A 34 -5.70 -10.15 -20.54
CA GLY A 34 -5.95 -9.91 -21.97
C GLY A 34 -4.67 -9.57 -22.73
N GLY A 35 -4.64 -8.41 -23.37
CA GLY A 35 -3.44 -7.89 -24.06
C GLY A 35 -2.41 -7.23 -23.14
N LEU A 36 -2.64 -7.24 -21.82
CA LEU A 36 -1.81 -6.58 -20.81
C LEU A 36 -1.18 -7.61 -19.85
N ARG A 37 -0.33 -7.11 -18.95
CA ARG A 37 0.24 -7.85 -17.81
C ARG A 37 -0.27 -7.25 -16.51
N ARG A 38 -0.79 -8.10 -15.63
CA ARG A 38 -1.14 -7.74 -14.26
C ARG A 38 0.04 -8.00 -13.35
N TYR A 39 0.57 -6.95 -12.75
CA TYR A 39 1.67 -6.96 -11.81
C TYR A 39 1.12 -6.93 -10.38
N SER A 40 1.52 -7.88 -9.53
CA SER A 40 0.92 -8.12 -8.22
C SER A 40 1.96 -8.10 -7.09
N TRP A 41 1.79 -7.24 -6.09
CA TRP A 41 2.65 -7.17 -4.90
C TRP A 41 1.82 -7.08 -3.63
N GLN A 42 2.45 -7.37 -2.50
CA GLN A 42 1.86 -7.15 -1.19
C GLN A 42 2.68 -6.14 -0.38
N PHE A 43 2.02 -5.46 0.54
CA PHE A 43 2.66 -4.50 1.44
C PHE A 43 2.00 -4.51 2.82
N LYS A 44 2.75 -4.09 3.84
CA LYS A 44 2.35 -3.93 5.23
C LYS A 44 3.05 -2.70 5.80
N GLY A 45 2.36 -1.89 6.60
CA GLY A 45 2.86 -0.63 7.16
C GLY A 45 2.92 0.54 6.16
N TYR A 46 2.94 0.27 4.85
CA TYR A 46 2.96 1.29 3.81
C TYR A 46 1.56 1.64 3.30
N CYS A 47 1.15 2.92 3.35
CA CYS A 47 -0.03 3.41 2.63
C CYS A 47 -1.35 2.65 2.88
N GLU A 48 -1.48 1.98 4.02
CA GLU A 48 -2.70 1.23 4.37
C GLU A 48 -3.88 2.15 4.66
N ASP A 49 -3.59 3.31 5.27
CA ASP A 49 -4.54 4.37 5.60
C ASP A 49 -5.20 4.99 4.36
N ARG A 50 -4.57 4.83 3.19
CA ARG A 50 -5.07 5.30 1.89
C ARG A 50 -5.38 4.16 0.94
N SER A 51 -5.55 2.93 1.42
CA SER A 51 -5.87 1.75 0.60
C SER A 51 -4.95 1.61 -0.63
N GLY A 52 -3.64 1.81 -0.42
CA GLY A 52 -2.62 1.71 -1.46
C GLY A 52 -2.55 2.86 -2.47
N GLN A 53 -3.31 3.94 -2.31
CA GLN A 53 -3.34 5.05 -3.30
C GLN A 53 -1.98 5.72 -3.51
N CYS A 54 -1.08 5.73 -2.53
CA CYS A 54 0.28 6.25 -2.69
C CYS A 54 1.05 5.50 -3.79
N PHE A 55 0.87 4.17 -3.90
CA PHE A 55 1.47 3.40 -4.99
C PHE A 55 0.87 3.83 -6.33
N LEU A 56 -0.45 3.99 -6.41
CA LEU A 56 -1.11 4.43 -7.63
C LEU A 56 -0.67 5.83 -8.07
N ASP A 57 -0.55 6.76 -7.11
CA ASP A 57 -0.05 8.11 -7.33
C ASP A 57 1.37 8.10 -7.92
N LYS A 58 2.26 7.26 -7.38
CA LYS A 58 3.63 7.10 -7.88
C LYS A 58 3.69 6.47 -9.27
N LEU A 59 2.90 5.43 -9.51
CA LEU A 59 2.80 4.78 -10.82
C LEU A 59 2.34 5.79 -11.89
N ARG A 60 1.28 6.53 -11.61
CA ARG A 60 0.76 7.59 -12.50
C ARG A 60 1.74 8.74 -12.66
N GLY A 61 2.47 9.11 -11.61
CA GLY A 61 3.55 10.10 -11.67
C GLY A 61 4.70 9.71 -12.61
N LYS A 62 4.92 8.40 -12.83
CA LYS A 62 5.85 7.87 -13.85
C LYS A 62 5.25 7.82 -15.26
N GLY A 63 4.03 8.32 -15.45
CA GLY A 63 3.30 8.25 -16.71
C GLY A 63 2.67 6.89 -17.00
N LEU A 64 2.67 5.96 -16.04
CA LEU A 64 2.02 4.67 -16.19
C LEU A 64 0.52 4.86 -16.02
N ARG A 65 -0.26 4.47 -17.02
CA ARG A 65 -1.72 4.47 -16.97
C ARG A 65 -2.21 3.04 -16.85
N GLU A 66 -2.66 2.69 -15.67
CA GLU A 66 -3.17 1.37 -15.38
C GLU A 66 -4.53 1.17 -16.04
N HIS A 67 -4.73 0.00 -16.63
CA HIS A 67 -6.04 -0.41 -17.11
C HIS A 67 -6.93 -0.85 -15.96
N ASN A 68 -6.34 -1.47 -14.94
CA ASN A 68 -7.03 -1.97 -13.76
C ASN A 68 -6.14 -1.74 -12.55
N TRP A 69 -6.67 -1.12 -11.51
CA TRP A 69 -6.07 -0.98 -10.20
C TRP A 69 -6.97 -1.65 -9.18
N GLN A 70 -6.39 -2.55 -8.38
CA GLN A 70 -7.09 -3.19 -7.28
C GLN A 70 -6.18 -3.20 -6.07
N CYS A 71 -6.71 -2.80 -4.92
CA CYS A 71 -6.01 -2.88 -3.66
C CYS A 71 -6.98 -3.29 -2.55
N TRP A 72 -6.63 -4.32 -1.79
CA TRP A 72 -7.48 -4.84 -0.73
C TRP A 72 -6.64 -5.42 0.41
N LYS A 73 -7.20 -5.37 1.62
CA LYS A 73 -6.61 -6.05 2.77
C LYS A 73 -6.79 -7.56 2.61
N THR A 74 -5.73 -8.32 2.85
CA THR A 74 -5.77 -9.78 2.82
C THR A 74 -6.11 -10.35 4.18
N ASP A 75 -6.44 -11.64 4.22
CA ASP A 75 -6.64 -12.37 5.46
C ASP A 75 -5.31 -12.68 6.18
N ASP A 76 -4.17 -12.51 5.49
CA ASP A 76 -2.84 -12.66 6.07
C ASP A 76 -2.54 -11.45 6.97
N ASP A 77 -2.04 -11.72 8.18
CA ASP A 77 -1.82 -10.72 9.25
C ASP A 77 -1.24 -9.39 8.73
N GLY A 78 -2.11 -8.38 8.64
CA GLY A 78 -1.82 -7.00 8.25
C GLY A 78 -1.30 -6.80 6.82
N TRP A 79 -1.32 -7.81 5.96
CA TRP A 79 -0.91 -7.65 4.57
C TRP A 79 -2.03 -7.09 3.71
N TRP A 80 -1.67 -6.18 2.83
CA TRP A 80 -2.49 -5.70 1.73
C TRP A 80 -1.95 -6.25 0.41
N GLN A 81 -2.86 -6.52 -0.53
CA GLN A 81 -2.55 -6.91 -1.90
C GLN A 81 -2.83 -5.72 -2.82
N ALA A 82 -1.91 -5.46 -3.74
CA ALA A 82 -2.09 -4.52 -4.83
C ALA A 82 -1.82 -5.20 -6.17
N ASP A 83 -2.72 -4.97 -7.11
CA ASP A 83 -2.66 -5.46 -8.48
C ASP A 83 -2.84 -4.28 -9.44
N ALA A 84 -1.96 -4.20 -10.44
CA ALA A 84 -2.03 -3.17 -11.47
C ALA A 84 -1.75 -3.74 -12.86
N SER A 85 -2.62 -3.46 -13.82
CA SER A 85 -2.51 -3.97 -15.19
C SER A 85 -1.92 -2.92 -16.15
N TYR A 86 -0.83 -3.27 -16.82
CA TYR A 86 -0.08 -2.41 -17.73
C TYR A 86 0.37 -3.15 -18.98
N THR A 87 0.86 -2.41 -19.98
CA THR A 87 1.60 -3.00 -21.11
C THR A 87 2.81 -3.78 -20.60
N ALA A 88 3.11 -4.91 -21.25
CA ALA A 88 4.32 -5.68 -20.97
C ALA A 88 5.59 -4.82 -21.19
N GLY A 89 6.66 -5.14 -20.46
CA GLY A 89 7.96 -4.46 -20.51
C GLY A 89 8.09 -3.30 -19.54
N LEU A 90 7.10 -3.09 -18.66
CA LEU A 90 7.06 -1.96 -17.73
C LEU A 90 7.42 -2.34 -16.29
N ALA A 91 7.88 -3.58 -16.04
CA ALA A 91 8.29 -4.04 -14.71
C ALA A 91 9.28 -3.09 -14.03
N TRP A 92 10.26 -2.53 -14.76
CA TRP A 92 11.27 -1.65 -14.17
C TRP A 92 10.65 -0.37 -13.62
N GLN A 93 9.80 0.30 -14.40
CA GLN A 93 9.11 1.53 -13.99
C GLN A 93 8.17 1.27 -12.81
N ILE A 94 7.49 0.13 -12.80
CA ILE A 94 6.61 -0.28 -11.70
C ILE A 94 7.42 -0.48 -10.42
N ASN A 95 8.55 -1.20 -10.47
CA ASN A 95 9.43 -1.38 -9.32
C ASN A 95 9.97 -0.05 -8.80
N ASN A 96 10.33 0.88 -9.70
CA ASN A 96 10.84 2.19 -9.28
C ASN A 96 9.75 3.03 -8.59
N ALA A 97 8.50 2.94 -9.04
CA ALA A 97 7.37 3.57 -8.36
C ALA A 97 7.10 2.95 -6.99
N ILE A 98 7.23 1.63 -6.85
CA ILE A 98 7.09 0.93 -5.56
C ILE A 98 8.21 1.34 -4.60
N GLU A 99 9.46 1.40 -5.08
CA GLU A 99 10.62 1.86 -4.32
C GLU A 99 10.44 3.29 -3.79
N GLU A 100 9.82 4.20 -4.55
CA GLU A 100 9.51 5.55 -4.07
C GLU A 100 8.49 5.59 -2.92
N VAL A 101 7.71 4.53 -2.71
CA VAL A 101 6.79 4.40 -1.57
C VAL A 101 7.46 3.67 -0.41
N THR A 102 8.19 2.60 -0.70
CA THR A 102 8.70 1.67 0.31
C THR A 102 10.14 1.94 0.74
N GLY A 103 10.86 2.79 0.01
CA GLY A 103 12.29 3.07 0.21
C GLY A 103 13.21 1.87 -0.07
N SER A 104 12.71 0.79 -0.68
CA SER A 104 13.51 -0.41 -0.96
C SER A 104 13.20 -1.01 -2.32
N TRP A 105 14.26 -1.39 -3.05
CA TRP A 105 14.18 -2.08 -4.34
C TRP A 105 14.24 -3.60 -4.17
N ARG A 106 13.35 -4.34 -4.85
CA ARG A 106 13.38 -5.81 -4.90
C ARG A 106 13.52 -6.41 -6.30
N GLY A 107 13.38 -5.60 -7.36
CA GLY A 107 13.54 -6.06 -8.74
C GLY A 107 12.54 -7.14 -9.14
N CYS A 108 11.26 -6.96 -8.77
CA CYS A 108 10.19 -7.88 -9.10
C CYS A 108 10.02 -8.05 -10.61
N TRP A 109 9.69 -9.28 -11.02
CA TRP A 109 9.34 -9.64 -12.40
C TRP A 109 10.39 -9.24 -13.44
N PRO A 110 11.66 -9.66 -13.25
CA PRO A 110 12.68 -9.42 -14.25
C PRO A 110 12.22 -10.08 -15.56
N ASN A 111 12.30 -9.33 -16.67
CA ASN A 111 11.91 -9.75 -18.01
C ASN A 111 10.39 -9.74 -18.32
N GLN A 112 9.54 -9.07 -17.52
CA GLN A 112 8.10 -8.95 -17.78
C GLN A 112 7.63 -7.57 -18.23
#